data_AF-A0A485KLF3-F1
#
_entry.id   AF-A0A485KLF3-F1
#
_cell.length_a   1.000
_cell.length_b   1.000
_cell.length_c   1.000
_cell.angle_alpha   90.00
_cell.angle_beta   90.00
_cell.angle_gamma   90.00
#
_symmetry.space_group_name_H-M   'P 1'
#
loop_
_entity.id
_entity.type
_entity.pdbx_description
1 polymer ?
#
loop_
_entity_poly.entity_id
_entity_poly.type
_entity_poly.pdbx_seq_one_letter_code
_entity_poly.pdbx_strand_id
1 'polypeptide(L)'
;MDARAHACARGQVVASAYYLKRNACFHHKPPIPIVAAKSTADETDTTNPTDETPLRCRDPTSALAVLTTRDLFVTIATYQNGVFPVLRPMFTLGHWTATFLPHEFVAMHLGPHGRTREALLRCILEDRLDLIRLVLRCYPHYSATDYRFNELVDAAFALDRLDIARFLMAEKPGSRCTARALDLAAGNGHMHIVQYLHEHEACQGTAYGMEKAKAKNYKHIVAYLADLVLK
;
A
#
# COMPACT_ATOMS: atom_id res chain seq x y z
N MET A 1 5.44 -21.09 -30.03
CA MET A 1 4.58 -19.90 -29.85
C MET A 1 4.65 -19.52 -28.39
N ASP A 2 5.20 -18.33 -28.11
CA ASP A 2 5.91 -18.04 -26.86
C ASP A 2 4.98 -17.41 -25.81
N ALA A 3 4.79 -18.10 -24.67
CA ALA A 3 3.90 -17.67 -23.58
C ALA A 3 4.29 -16.32 -22.95
N ARG A 4 5.52 -15.85 -23.23
CA ARG A 4 6.04 -14.54 -22.84
C ARG A 4 5.30 -13.37 -23.51
N ALA A 5 4.83 -13.53 -24.74
CA ALA A 5 4.18 -12.45 -25.49
C ALA A 5 2.76 -12.14 -24.94
N HIS A 6 2.04 -13.17 -24.47
CA HIS A 6 0.68 -12.99 -23.92
C HIS A 6 0.65 -12.38 -22.52
N ALA A 7 1.70 -12.55 -21.70
CA ALA A 7 1.80 -11.94 -20.37
C ALA A 7 1.99 -10.41 -20.46
N CYS A 8 2.70 -9.92 -21.48
CA CYS A 8 2.95 -8.50 -21.70
C CYS A 8 1.67 -7.74 -22.13
N ALA A 9 0.80 -8.39 -22.90
CA ALA A 9 -0.46 -7.78 -23.39
C ALA A 9 -1.54 -7.58 -22.31
N ARG A 10 -1.38 -8.16 -21.11
CA ARG A 10 -2.36 -8.07 -20.00
C ARG A 10 -1.85 -7.34 -18.75
N GLY A 11 -0.74 -6.60 -18.85
CA GLY A 11 -0.22 -5.81 -17.73
C GLY A 11 0.30 -6.65 -16.54
N GLN A 12 0.59 -7.94 -16.75
CA GLN A 12 1.27 -8.76 -15.76
C GLN A 12 2.78 -8.58 -15.94
N VAL A 13 3.37 -7.67 -15.17
CA VAL A 13 4.83 -7.57 -15.07
C VAL A 13 5.34 -8.81 -14.37
N VAL A 14 6.05 -9.64 -15.14
CA VAL A 14 6.75 -10.86 -14.72
C VAL A 14 7.88 -10.47 -13.75
N ALA A 15 7.55 -10.34 -12.47
CA ALA A 15 8.51 -9.93 -11.43
C ALA A 15 8.80 -11.02 -10.39
N SER A 16 8.44 -12.29 -10.61
CA SER A 16 8.74 -13.34 -9.61
C SER A 16 10.14 -13.95 -9.75
N ALA A 17 10.74 -13.95 -10.94
CA ALA A 17 12.07 -14.57 -11.14
C ALA A 17 13.26 -13.63 -10.86
N TYR A 18 13.06 -12.31 -10.91
CA TYR A 18 14.13 -11.32 -10.68
C TYR A 18 14.36 -11.00 -9.20
N TYR A 19 13.39 -11.27 -8.32
CA TYR A 19 13.49 -10.90 -6.90
C TYR A 19 14.28 -11.89 -6.04
N LEU A 20 14.26 -13.19 -6.37
CA LEU A 20 15.04 -14.19 -5.61
C LEU A 20 16.55 -14.10 -5.84
N LYS A 21 17.01 -13.56 -6.98
CA LYS A 21 18.44 -13.35 -7.26
C LYS A 21 19.05 -12.12 -6.59
N ARG A 22 18.24 -11.22 -6.02
CA ARG A 22 18.75 -9.96 -5.42
C ARG A 22 19.12 -10.07 -3.94
N ASN A 23 18.79 -11.20 -3.29
CA ASN A 23 19.13 -11.45 -1.89
C ASN A 23 20.57 -11.96 -1.65
N ALA A 24 21.42 -12.03 -2.70
CA ALA A 24 22.82 -12.47 -2.57
C ALA A 24 23.85 -11.32 -2.60
N CYS A 25 23.45 -10.07 -2.89
CA CYS A 25 24.39 -8.94 -2.92
C CYS A 25 23.90 -7.80 -2.04
N PHE A 26 24.17 -7.91 -0.73
CA PHE A 26 24.27 -6.74 0.15
C PHE A 26 25.43 -5.85 -0.36
N HIS A 27 25.12 -4.87 -1.21
CA HIS A 27 26.01 -3.74 -1.38
C HIS A 27 25.60 -2.65 -0.40
N HIS A 28 26.42 -2.47 0.63
CA HIS A 28 26.58 -1.20 1.32
C HIS A 28 26.63 -0.09 0.28
N LYS A 29 25.58 0.73 0.21
CA LYS A 29 25.69 2.02 -0.44
C LYS A 29 26.49 2.89 0.52
N PRO A 30 27.71 3.35 0.19
CA PRO A 30 28.42 4.26 1.07
C PRO A 30 27.60 5.55 1.22
N PRO A 31 27.68 6.23 2.38
CA PRO A 31 26.99 7.49 2.58
C PRO A 31 27.47 8.51 1.53
N ILE A 32 26.53 9.27 0.99
CA ILE A 32 26.81 10.37 0.07
C ILE A 32 27.73 11.36 0.80
N PRO A 33 28.93 11.69 0.29
CA PRO A 33 29.80 12.63 0.98
C PRO A 33 29.16 14.03 0.97
N ILE A 34 28.95 14.57 2.16
CA ILE A 34 28.72 16.00 2.36
C ILE A 34 30.05 16.67 1.99
N VAL A 35 30.07 17.39 0.87
CA VAL A 35 31.26 18.15 0.45
C VAL A 35 31.45 19.28 1.45
N ALA A 36 32.27 19.03 2.47
CA ALA A 36 32.92 20.07 3.25
C ALA A 36 33.90 20.79 2.32
N ALA A 37 33.69 22.08 2.12
CA ALA A 37 34.62 22.96 1.42
C ALA A 37 35.99 22.85 2.10
N LYS A 38 36.98 22.32 1.37
CA LYS A 38 38.37 22.33 1.81
C LYS A 38 38.91 23.75 1.64
N SER A 39 39.41 24.31 2.73
CA SER A 39 40.28 25.47 2.70
C SER A 39 41.60 25.09 2.06
N THR A 40 41.94 25.71 0.94
CA THR A 40 43.32 25.90 0.52
C THR A 40 43.46 27.38 0.23
N ALA A 41 43.99 28.09 1.22
CA ALA A 41 44.51 29.43 1.04
C ALA A 41 45.89 29.28 0.41
N ASP A 42 46.02 29.69 -0.84
CA ASP A 42 47.16 30.45 -1.33
C ASP A 42 46.81 30.93 -2.74
N GLU A 43 46.42 32.19 -2.87
CA GLU A 43 46.70 32.98 -4.07
C GLU A 43 46.48 34.46 -3.75
N THR A 44 47.51 35.21 -4.12
CA THR A 44 47.82 36.60 -3.82
C THR A 44 46.75 37.62 -4.21
N ASP A 45 46.46 38.47 -3.23
CA ASP A 45 46.02 39.87 -3.29
C ASP A 45 46.08 40.56 -4.67
N THR A 46 44.91 40.96 -5.19
CA THR A 46 44.73 42.21 -5.96
C THR A 46 43.27 42.69 -5.84
N THR A 47 43.06 43.64 -4.93
CA THR A 47 42.17 44.83 -5.04
C THR A 47 40.93 44.77 -5.98
N ASN A 48 39.71 44.77 -5.43
CA ASN A 48 38.78 45.92 -5.57
C ASN A 48 37.48 45.81 -4.75
N PRO A 49 36.86 46.95 -4.38
CA PRO A 49 35.80 47.06 -3.38
C PRO A 49 34.38 46.96 -3.99
N THR A 50 33.43 46.66 -3.11
CA THR A 50 31.96 46.78 -3.29
C THR A 50 31.34 46.01 -4.45
N ASP A 51 30.88 44.79 -4.17
CA ASP A 51 29.69 44.28 -4.85
C ASP A 51 28.89 43.43 -3.84
N GLU A 52 27.98 44.10 -3.13
CA GLU A 52 26.88 43.43 -2.43
C GLU A 52 26.02 42.75 -3.49
N THR A 53 26.39 41.54 -3.89
CA THR A 53 25.55 40.74 -4.76
C THR A 53 24.23 40.49 -4.03
N PRO A 54 23.09 41.01 -4.53
CA PRO A 54 21.81 40.76 -3.89
C PRO A 54 21.58 39.25 -3.98
N LEU A 55 21.14 38.64 -2.87
CA LEU A 55 20.67 37.26 -2.82
C LEU A 55 19.82 36.98 -4.07
N ARG A 56 20.40 36.32 -5.07
CA ARG A 56 19.69 35.99 -6.32
C ARG A 56 18.46 35.19 -5.91
N CYS A 57 17.28 35.77 -6.12
CA CYS A 57 16.04 35.04 -6.09
C CYS A 57 16.22 33.88 -7.07
N ARG A 58 16.26 32.65 -6.55
CA ARG A 58 16.32 31.46 -7.41
C ARG A 58 15.14 31.55 -8.37
N ASP A 59 15.42 31.58 -9.66
CA ASP A 59 14.38 31.48 -10.67
C ASP A 59 13.51 30.26 -10.32
N PRO A 60 12.17 30.43 -10.30
CA PRO A 60 11.29 29.32 -9.99
C PRO A 60 11.62 28.18 -10.96
N THR A 61 11.80 26.97 -10.41
CA THR A 61 12.02 25.79 -11.26
C THR A 61 10.93 25.72 -12.32
N SER A 62 11.21 25.17 -13.50
CA SER A 62 10.18 25.04 -14.55
C SER A 62 8.91 24.35 -14.03
N ALA A 63 9.05 23.43 -13.08
CA ALA A 63 7.93 22.84 -12.36
C ALA A 63 7.15 23.84 -11.51
N LEU A 64 7.83 24.70 -10.73
CA LEU A 64 7.18 25.73 -9.93
C LEU A 64 6.49 26.76 -10.84
N ALA A 65 7.10 27.19 -11.94
CA ALA A 65 6.49 28.11 -12.91
C ALA A 65 5.21 27.55 -13.54
N VAL A 66 5.20 26.25 -13.88
CA VAL A 66 4.01 25.56 -14.39
C VAL A 66 2.92 25.48 -13.32
N LEU A 67 3.28 25.15 -12.08
CA LEU A 67 2.32 25.01 -10.97
C LEU A 67 1.77 26.34 -10.44
N THR A 68 2.49 27.44 -10.64
CA THR A 68 2.01 28.79 -10.29
C THR A 68 1.22 29.46 -11.42
N THR A 69 1.31 28.93 -12.65
CA THR A 69 0.50 29.39 -13.78
C THR A 69 -0.93 28.84 -13.65
N ARG A 70 -1.91 29.73 -13.44
CA ARG A 70 -3.31 29.36 -13.17
C ARG A 70 -3.87 28.37 -14.19
N ASP A 71 -3.76 28.67 -15.48
CA ASP A 71 -4.40 27.87 -16.53
C ASP A 71 -3.76 26.49 -16.68
N LEU A 72 -2.43 26.41 -16.55
CA LEU A 72 -1.70 25.16 -16.56
C LEU A 72 -2.00 24.31 -15.32
N PHE A 73 -2.05 24.93 -14.14
CA PHE A 73 -2.41 24.23 -12.91
C PHE A 73 -3.83 23.68 -12.96
N VAL A 74 -4.80 24.47 -13.42
CA VAL A 74 -6.19 24.01 -13.60
C VAL A 74 -6.23 22.84 -14.58
N THR A 75 -5.50 22.93 -15.70
CA THR A 75 -5.41 21.83 -16.68
C THR A 75 -4.81 20.57 -16.04
N ILE A 76 -3.72 20.69 -15.29
CA ILE A 76 -3.12 19.54 -14.59
C ILE A 76 -4.13 18.93 -13.59
N ALA A 77 -4.81 19.76 -12.81
CA ALA A 77 -5.81 19.32 -11.84
C ALA A 77 -7.04 18.66 -12.48
N THR A 78 -7.37 18.98 -13.74
CA THR A 78 -8.43 18.26 -14.48
C THR A 78 -8.04 16.83 -14.88
N TYR A 79 -6.74 16.52 -14.97
CA TYR A 79 -6.24 15.20 -15.36
C TYR A 79 -5.65 14.39 -14.21
N GLN A 80 -5.21 15.03 -13.13
CA GLN A 80 -4.57 14.38 -11.99
C GLN A 80 -5.18 14.86 -10.67
N ASN A 81 -5.69 13.90 -9.89
CA ASN A 81 -6.05 14.20 -8.51
C ASN A 81 -4.77 14.38 -7.69
N GLY A 82 -4.72 15.46 -6.91
CA GLY A 82 -3.66 15.67 -5.92
C GLY A 82 -3.75 14.67 -4.78
N VAL A 83 -2.66 14.55 -4.02
CA VAL A 83 -2.60 13.76 -2.78
C VAL A 83 -2.68 14.72 -1.59
N PHE A 84 -3.57 14.44 -0.64
CA PHE A 84 -3.67 15.25 0.58
C PHE A 84 -2.34 15.25 1.36
N PRO A 85 -1.91 16.38 1.94
CA PRO A 85 -0.64 16.45 2.69
C PRO A 85 -0.53 15.39 3.80
N VAL A 86 -1.63 15.06 4.48
CA VAL A 86 -1.69 14.02 5.51
C VAL A 86 -1.36 12.63 4.99
N LEU A 87 -1.59 12.35 3.70
CA LEU A 87 -1.30 11.06 3.08
C LEU A 87 0.16 10.96 2.62
N ARG A 88 0.89 12.08 2.54
CA ARG A 88 2.26 12.13 2.01
C ARG A 88 3.20 11.12 2.68
N PRO A 89 3.23 10.98 4.03
CA PRO A 89 4.10 10.01 4.68
C PRO A 89 3.89 8.58 4.18
N MET A 90 2.65 8.19 3.88
CA MET A 90 2.34 6.84 3.40
C MET A 90 2.93 6.55 2.02
N PHE A 91 3.07 7.56 1.17
CA PHE A 91 3.63 7.40 -0.17
C PHE A 91 5.15 7.60 -0.23
N THR A 92 5.76 8.16 0.82
CA THR A 92 7.20 8.46 0.88
C THR A 92 8.00 7.48 1.75
N LEU A 93 7.37 6.84 2.75
CA LEU A 93 8.02 5.86 3.62
C LEU A 93 8.21 4.53 2.87
N GLY A 94 9.39 4.30 2.30
CA GLY A 94 9.75 3.11 1.52
C GLY A 94 10.03 1.84 2.33
N HIS A 95 9.33 1.61 3.44
CA HIS A 95 9.61 0.51 4.38
C HIS A 95 8.56 -0.63 4.32
N TRP A 96 8.12 -0.99 3.12
CA TRP A 96 7.06 -1.99 2.93
C TRP A 96 7.37 -3.35 3.56
N THR A 97 8.61 -3.84 3.44
CA THR A 97 9.01 -5.12 4.07
C THR A 97 8.86 -5.06 5.58
N ALA A 98 9.36 -4.03 6.24
CA ALA A 98 9.27 -3.90 7.70
C ALA A 98 7.81 -3.73 8.18
N THR A 99 6.99 -3.00 7.43
CA THR A 99 5.59 -2.74 7.80
C THR A 99 4.72 -3.99 7.71
N PHE A 100 4.90 -4.82 6.67
CA PHE A 100 3.99 -5.93 6.40
C PHE A 100 4.52 -7.31 6.80
N LEU A 101 5.83 -7.50 6.96
CA LEU A 101 6.41 -8.81 7.31
C LEU A 101 5.81 -9.46 8.58
N PRO A 102 5.50 -8.73 9.66
CA PRO A 102 4.84 -9.33 10.83
C PRO A 102 3.40 -9.79 10.55
N HIS A 103 2.75 -9.17 9.57
CA HIS A 103 1.41 -9.50 9.12
C HIS A 103 1.52 -10.39 7.89
N GLU A 104 1.96 -11.64 8.09
CA GLU A 104 2.25 -12.60 7.02
C GLU A 104 1.11 -12.73 6.00
N PHE A 105 -0.15 -12.58 6.46
CA PHE A 105 -1.32 -12.58 5.59
C PHE A 105 -1.49 -11.31 4.76
N VAL A 106 -1.00 -10.15 5.18
CA VAL A 106 -0.93 -8.96 4.32
C VAL A 106 0.26 -9.09 3.37
N ALA A 107 1.41 -9.57 3.88
CA ALA A 107 2.63 -9.82 3.13
C ALA A 107 2.43 -10.77 1.93
N MET A 108 1.67 -11.85 2.11
CA MET A 108 1.46 -12.85 1.05
C MET A 108 0.68 -12.34 -0.17
N HIS A 109 -0.02 -11.21 -0.07
CA HIS A 109 -0.74 -10.60 -1.18
C HIS A 109 0.03 -9.44 -1.83
N LEU A 110 1.30 -9.24 -1.49
CA LEU A 110 2.10 -8.14 -2.02
C LEU A 110 2.98 -8.63 -3.18
N GLY A 111 2.41 -8.63 -4.39
CA GLY A 111 3.17 -8.52 -5.65
C GLY A 111 3.56 -7.07 -5.94
N PRO A 112 4.10 -6.74 -7.13
CA PRO A 112 4.34 -5.36 -7.57
C PRO A 112 2.99 -4.65 -7.79
N HIS A 113 2.32 -4.32 -6.70
CA HIS A 113 1.01 -3.69 -6.70
C HIS A 113 1.21 -2.24 -6.30
N GLY A 114 0.62 -1.33 -7.09
CA GLY A 114 0.93 0.09 -7.01
C GLY A 114 0.78 0.70 -5.61
N ARG A 115 1.51 1.80 -5.36
CA ARG A 115 1.61 2.46 -4.04
C ARG A 115 0.26 2.77 -3.38
N THR A 116 -0.81 2.95 -4.16
CA THR A 116 -2.17 3.16 -3.62
C THR A 116 -2.65 1.97 -2.79
N ARG A 117 -2.38 0.74 -3.24
CA ARG A 117 -2.76 -0.47 -2.50
C ARG A 117 -1.99 -0.59 -1.19
N GLU A 118 -0.68 -0.32 -1.23
CA GLU A 118 0.16 -0.31 -0.03
C GLU A 118 -0.32 0.73 0.98
N ALA A 119 -0.67 1.93 0.51
CA ALA A 119 -1.24 2.98 1.35
C ALA A 119 -2.56 2.53 1.99
N LEU A 120 -3.46 1.90 1.22
CA LEU A 120 -4.73 1.38 1.74
C LEU A 120 -4.52 0.28 2.78
N LEU A 121 -3.66 -0.71 2.49
CA LEU A 121 -3.33 -1.78 3.45
C LEU A 121 -2.72 -1.23 4.73
N ARG A 122 -1.85 -0.23 4.62
CA ARG A 122 -1.28 0.46 5.78
C ARG A 122 -2.36 1.16 6.60
N CYS A 123 -3.30 1.84 5.96
CA CYS A 123 -4.43 2.46 6.67
C CYS A 123 -5.28 1.42 7.40
N ILE A 124 -5.48 0.23 6.81
CA ILE A 124 -6.24 -0.86 7.45
C ILE A 124 -5.50 -1.39 8.67
N LEU A 125 -4.18 -1.59 8.57
CA LEU A 125 -3.34 -1.98 9.71
C LEU A 125 -3.42 -0.99 10.86
N GLU A 126 -3.33 0.30 10.53
CA GLU A 126 -3.39 1.41 11.48
C GLU A 126 -4.82 1.73 11.97
N ASP A 127 -5.85 1.04 11.44
CA ASP A 127 -7.28 1.27 11.73
C ASP A 127 -7.77 2.69 11.43
N ARG A 128 -7.29 3.25 10.32
CA ARG A 128 -7.51 4.65 9.93
C ARG A 128 -8.50 4.78 8.78
N LEU A 129 -9.80 4.59 9.10
CA LEU A 129 -10.90 4.75 8.14
C LEU A 129 -10.93 6.15 7.50
N ASP A 130 -10.56 7.18 8.26
CA ASP A 130 -10.43 8.56 7.80
C ASP A 130 -9.42 8.68 6.65
N LEU A 131 -8.26 8.03 6.76
CA LEU A 131 -7.25 8.04 5.72
C LEU A 131 -7.67 7.20 4.50
N ILE A 132 -8.36 6.07 4.71
CA ILE A 132 -8.91 5.26 3.61
C ILE A 132 -9.83 6.11 2.73
N ARG A 133 -10.75 6.87 3.34
CA ARG A 133 -11.66 7.77 2.61
C ARG A 133 -10.88 8.79 1.75
N LEU A 134 -9.83 9.38 2.31
CA LEU A 134 -9.00 10.34 1.58
C LEU A 134 -8.24 9.68 0.43
N VAL A 135 -7.69 8.48 0.64
CA VAL A 135 -6.99 7.73 -0.43
C VAL A 135 -7.96 7.39 -1.56
N LEU A 136 -9.14 6.84 -1.26
CA LEU A 136 -10.13 6.50 -2.30
C LEU A 136 -10.66 7.73 -3.04
N ARG A 137 -10.73 8.89 -2.36
CA ARG A 137 -11.03 10.18 -3.00
C ARG A 137 -9.94 10.64 -3.97
N CYS A 138 -8.66 10.42 -3.63
CA CYS A 138 -7.54 10.69 -4.54
C CYS A 138 -7.53 9.72 -5.74
N TYR A 139 -8.01 8.49 -5.55
CA TYR A 139 -7.95 7.42 -6.56
C TYR A 139 -9.35 6.84 -6.86
N PRO A 140 -10.28 7.61 -7.46
CA PRO A 140 -11.67 7.19 -7.65
C PRO A 140 -11.82 5.98 -8.58
N HIS A 141 -10.87 5.79 -9.50
CA HIS A 141 -10.82 4.68 -10.47
C HIS A 141 -10.26 3.38 -9.91
N TYR A 142 -9.96 3.31 -8.61
CA TYR A 142 -9.56 2.05 -7.98
C TYR A 142 -10.76 1.07 -8.06
N SER A 143 -10.65 0.06 -8.91
CA SER A 143 -11.79 -0.73 -9.38
C SER A 143 -12.28 -1.72 -8.31
N ALA A 144 -13.61 -1.83 -8.19
CA ALA A 144 -14.30 -2.82 -7.37
C ALA A 144 -14.15 -4.25 -7.89
N THR A 145 -13.99 -4.40 -9.21
CA THR A 145 -13.84 -5.70 -9.88
C THR A 145 -12.39 -6.19 -9.89
N ASP A 146 -11.46 -5.35 -9.42
CA ASP A 146 -10.09 -5.76 -9.22
C ASP A 146 -10.04 -6.68 -8.00
N TYR A 147 -9.49 -7.89 -8.19
CA TYR A 147 -9.26 -8.83 -7.08
C TYR A 147 -8.48 -8.18 -5.94
N ARG A 148 -7.65 -7.18 -6.24
CA ARG A 148 -6.88 -6.42 -5.25
C ARG A 148 -7.76 -5.63 -4.28
N PHE A 149 -8.95 -5.18 -4.69
CA PHE A 149 -9.87 -4.49 -3.79
C PHE A 149 -10.54 -5.49 -2.85
N ASN A 150 -10.90 -6.69 -3.34
CA ASN A 150 -11.41 -7.77 -2.49
C ASN A 150 -10.37 -8.19 -1.43
N GLU A 151 -9.09 -8.20 -1.77
CA GLU A 151 -8.02 -8.44 -0.79
C GLU A 151 -7.95 -7.37 0.31
N LEU A 152 -8.32 -6.10 0.02
CA LEU A 152 -8.42 -5.07 1.07
C LEU A 152 -9.56 -5.39 2.05
N VAL A 153 -10.69 -5.87 1.52
CA VAL A 153 -11.82 -6.32 2.33
C VAL A 153 -11.41 -7.53 3.18
N ASP A 154 -10.76 -8.52 2.58
CA ASP A 154 -10.26 -9.71 3.30
C ASP A 154 -9.27 -9.32 4.41
N ALA A 155 -8.35 -8.38 4.13
CA ALA A 155 -7.40 -7.87 5.11
C ALA A 155 -8.08 -7.16 6.28
N ALA A 156 -9.13 -6.36 6.00
CA ALA A 156 -9.90 -5.70 7.05
C ALA A 156 -10.58 -6.71 7.98
N PHE A 157 -11.19 -7.76 7.44
CA PHE A 157 -11.76 -8.84 8.26
C PHE A 157 -10.70 -9.61 9.04
N ALA A 158 -9.58 -9.94 8.40
CA ALA A 158 -8.47 -10.66 9.04
C ALA A 158 -7.82 -9.88 10.19
N LEU A 159 -7.91 -8.56 10.17
CA LEU A 159 -7.37 -7.64 11.18
C LEU A 159 -8.40 -7.17 12.20
N ASP A 160 -9.60 -7.76 12.20
CA ASP A 160 -10.68 -7.36 13.10
C ASP A 160 -11.14 -5.91 12.94
N ARG A 161 -11.16 -5.42 11.69
CA ARG A 161 -11.56 -4.05 11.32
C ARG A 161 -12.94 -4.05 10.66
N LEU A 162 -13.95 -4.47 11.40
CA LEU A 162 -15.31 -4.64 10.87
C LEU A 162 -15.88 -3.35 10.26
N ASP A 163 -15.64 -2.20 10.88
CA ASP A 163 -16.10 -0.90 10.38
C ASP A 163 -15.48 -0.54 9.02
N ILE A 164 -14.18 -0.82 8.87
CA ILE A 164 -13.47 -0.62 7.61
C ILE A 164 -13.98 -1.60 6.56
N ALA A 165 -14.16 -2.88 6.91
CA ALA A 165 -14.65 -3.89 5.99
C ALA A 165 -16.05 -3.53 5.44
N ARG A 166 -16.97 -3.13 6.33
CA ARG A 166 -18.31 -2.66 5.95
C ARG A 166 -18.25 -1.43 5.06
N PHE A 167 -17.39 -0.47 5.39
CA PHE A 167 -17.19 0.72 4.56
C PHE A 167 -16.69 0.36 3.16
N LEU A 168 -15.67 -0.48 3.04
CA LEU A 168 -15.11 -0.88 1.74
C LEU A 168 -16.14 -1.61 0.88
N MET A 169 -16.94 -2.49 1.48
CA MET A 169 -18.02 -3.21 0.79
C MET A 169 -19.14 -2.26 0.31
N ALA A 170 -19.47 -1.23 1.09
CA ALA A 170 -20.48 -0.24 0.74
C ALA A 170 -20.00 0.75 -0.33
N GLU A 171 -18.73 1.15 -0.30
CA GLU A 171 -18.15 2.14 -1.22
C GLU A 171 -18.13 1.64 -2.67
N LYS A 172 -18.03 0.32 -2.86
CA LYS A 172 -17.81 -0.32 -4.16
C LYS A 172 -18.80 -1.48 -4.35
N PRO A 173 -19.98 -1.22 -4.94
CA PRO A 173 -20.97 -2.25 -5.26
C PRO A 173 -20.36 -3.30 -6.18
N GLY A 174 -20.26 -4.54 -5.71
CA GLY A 174 -19.61 -5.64 -6.43
C GLY A 174 -18.28 -6.12 -5.83
N SER A 175 -17.71 -5.36 -4.88
CA SER A 175 -16.66 -5.91 -4.01
C SER A 175 -17.23 -7.02 -3.12
N ARG A 176 -16.43 -8.05 -2.87
CA ARG A 176 -16.83 -9.22 -2.08
C ARG A 176 -15.65 -9.68 -1.24
N CYS A 177 -15.93 -10.17 -0.04
CA CYS A 177 -14.95 -10.98 0.67
C CYS A 177 -14.77 -12.32 -0.04
N THR A 178 -13.55 -12.83 0.00
CA THR A 178 -13.23 -14.17 -0.50
C THR A 178 -13.20 -15.17 0.66
N ALA A 179 -13.09 -16.45 0.35
CA ALA A 179 -12.90 -17.51 1.36
C ALA A 179 -11.74 -17.22 2.33
N ARG A 180 -10.76 -16.42 1.88
CA ARG A 180 -9.59 -16.03 2.66
C ARG A 180 -9.95 -15.14 3.84
N ALA A 181 -10.99 -14.30 3.74
CA ALA A 181 -11.44 -13.49 4.86
C ALA A 181 -11.81 -14.37 6.07
N LEU A 182 -12.66 -15.38 5.84
CA LEU A 182 -13.08 -16.30 6.89
C LEU A 182 -11.94 -17.18 7.39
N ASP A 183 -11.11 -17.70 6.48
CA ASP A 183 -9.95 -18.53 6.85
C ASP A 183 -8.96 -17.78 7.73
N LEU A 184 -8.68 -16.51 7.40
CA LEU A 184 -7.76 -15.67 8.15
C LEU A 184 -8.37 -15.20 9.47
N ALA A 185 -9.66 -14.83 9.49
CA ALA A 185 -10.37 -14.50 10.73
C ALA A 185 -10.36 -15.69 11.70
N ALA A 186 -10.65 -16.90 11.21
CA ALA A 186 -10.58 -18.13 11.98
C ALA A 186 -9.15 -18.42 12.47
N GLY A 187 -8.16 -18.29 11.58
CA GLY A 187 -6.75 -18.46 11.91
C GLY A 187 -6.16 -17.38 12.82
N ASN A 188 -6.83 -16.26 13.03
CA ASN A 188 -6.41 -15.19 13.94
C ASN A 188 -7.20 -15.16 15.25
N GLY A 189 -8.24 -15.99 15.40
CA GLY A 189 -9.02 -16.06 16.62
C GLY A 189 -10.19 -15.08 16.69
N HIS A 190 -10.57 -14.45 15.57
CA HIS A 190 -11.62 -13.43 15.52
C HIS A 190 -13.01 -14.07 15.38
N MET A 191 -13.48 -14.71 16.46
CA MET A 191 -14.77 -15.44 16.49
C MET A 191 -15.96 -14.60 16.00
N HIS A 192 -16.08 -13.36 16.45
CA HIS A 192 -17.22 -12.51 16.06
C HIS A 192 -17.18 -12.13 14.57
N ILE A 193 -16.00 -12.00 13.95
CA ILE A 193 -15.88 -11.84 12.50
C ILE A 193 -16.28 -13.12 11.78
N VAL A 194 -15.90 -14.29 12.29
CA VAL A 194 -16.31 -15.59 11.73
C VAL A 194 -17.82 -15.76 11.76
N GLN A 195 -18.46 -15.39 12.87
CA GLN A 195 -19.93 -15.37 12.98
C GLN A 195 -20.54 -14.40 11.99
N TYR A 196 -20.07 -13.14 11.96
CA TYR A 196 -20.56 -12.12 11.05
C TYR A 196 -20.49 -12.55 9.58
N LEU A 197 -19.34 -13.05 9.14
CA LEU A 197 -19.11 -13.48 7.75
C LEU A 197 -20.01 -14.65 7.37
N HIS A 198 -20.31 -15.55 8.32
CA HIS A 198 -21.20 -16.67 8.10
C HIS A 198 -22.67 -16.24 8.06
N GLU A 199 -23.13 -15.45 9.04
CA GLU A 199 -24.51 -14.97 9.16
C GLU A 199 -24.96 -14.13 7.94
N HIS A 200 -24.04 -13.38 7.35
CA HIS A 200 -24.32 -12.54 6.18
C HIS A 200 -24.05 -13.26 4.86
N GLU A 201 -23.77 -14.58 4.89
CA GLU A 201 -23.38 -15.39 3.72
C GLU A 201 -22.30 -14.71 2.86
N ALA A 202 -21.43 -13.93 3.50
CA ALA A 202 -20.55 -13.00 2.81
C ALA A 202 -19.43 -13.77 2.08
N CYS A 203 -18.94 -14.85 2.69
CA CYS A 203 -18.03 -15.81 2.08
C CYS A 203 -18.04 -17.16 2.81
N GLN A 204 -17.75 -18.24 2.09
CA GLN A 204 -17.51 -19.56 2.67
C GLN A 204 -16.01 -19.77 2.85
N GLY A 205 -15.58 -20.24 4.02
CA GLY A 205 -14.18 -20.59 4.27
C GLY A 205 -13.79 -21.93 3.65
N THR A 206 -12.51 -22.25 3.73
CA THR A 206 -11.96 -23.53 3.30
C THR A 206 -11.48 -24.37 4.49
N ALA A 207 -11.07 -25.61 4.24
CA ALA A 207 -10.45 -26.44 5.27
C ALA A 207 -9.22 -25.78 5.92
N TYR A 208 -8.56 -24.86 5.21
CA TYR A 208 -7.39 -24.13 5.68
C TYR A 208 -7.69 -23.27 6.92
N GLY A 209 -8.85 -22.60 6.96
CA GLY A 209 -9.26 -21.81 8.13
C GLY A 209 -9.41 -22.66 9.39
N MET A 210 -10.05 -23.83 9.24
CA MET A 210 -10.22 -24.78 10.32
C MET A 210 -8.88 -25.37 10.79
N GLU A 211 -7.99 -25.73 9.88
CA GLU A 211 -6.65 -26.24 10.21
C GLU A 211 -5.82 -25.21 10.97
N LYS A 212 -5.82 -23.94 10.53
CA LYS A 212 -5.13 -22.86 11.24
C LYS A 212 -5.71 -22.60 12.63
N ALA A 213 -7.03 -22.60 12.75
CA ALA A 213 -7.70 -22.45 14.05
C ALA A 213 -7.35 -23.61 14.99
N LYS A 214 -7.28 -24.85 14.48
CA LYS A 214 -6.81 -26.03 15.24
C LYS A 214 -5.35 -25.89 15.68
N ALA A 215 -4.46 -25.51 14.76
CA ALA A 215 -3.02 -25.36 15.04
C ALA A 215 -2.75 -24.31 16.14
N LYS A 216 -3.57 -23.25 16.22
CA LYS A 216 -3.51 -22.22 17.28
C LYS A 216 -4.39 -22.51 18.50
N ASN A 217 -5.04 -23.68 18.57
CA ASN A 217 -5.89 -24.12 19.67
C ASN A 217 -7.14 -23.23 19.92
N TYR A 218 -7.71 -22.63 18.86
CA TYR A 218 -8.96 -21.86 18.93
C TYR A 218 -10.20 -22.78 18.91
N LYS A 219 -10.39 -23.53 20.00
CA LYS A 219 -11.43 -24.58 20.12
C LYS A 219 -12.85 -24.10 19.82
N HIS A 220 -13.19 -22.88 20.23
CA HIS A 220 -14.52 -22.30 20.03
C HIS A 220 -14.83 -22.04 18.55
N ILE A 221 -13.85 -21.55 17.78
CA ILE A 221 -13.98 -21.36 16.33
C ILE A 221 -14.08 -22.71 15.63
N VAL A 222 -13.26 -23.68 16.02
CA VAL A 222 -13.28 -25.03 15.41
C VAL A 222 -14.63 -25.71 15.65
N ALA A 223 -15.19 -25.61 16.86
CA ALA A 223 -16.51 -26.15 17.17
C ALA A 223 -17.60 -25.47 16.34
N TYR A 224 -17.54 -24.14 16.21
CA TYR A 224 -18.48 -23.39 15.38
C TYR A 224 -18.39 -23.79 13.91
N LEU A 225 -17.19 -23.79 13.32
CA LEU A 225 -17.01 -24.18 11.92
C LEU A 225 -17.39 -25.65 11.67
N ALA A 226 -17.18 -26.55 12.63
CA ALA A 226 -17.59 -27.95 12.51
C ALA A 226 -19.12 -28.12 12.56
N ASP A 227 -19.82 -27.38 13.42
CA ASP A 227 -21.29 -27.39 13.47
C ASP A 227 -21.91 -26.93 12.14
N LEU A 228 -21.26 -25.98 11.47
CA LEU A 228 -21.71 -25.46 10.18
C LEU A 228 -21.51 -26.42 9.01
N VAL A 229 -20.49 -27.27 9.03
CA VAL A 229 -20.25 -28.28 7.98
C VAL A 229 -21.21 -29.47 8.11
N LEU A 230 -21.81 -29.66 9.30
CA LEU A 230 -22.73 -30.76 9.59
C LEU A 230 -24.21 -30.42 9.37
N LYS A 231 -24.52 -29.19 8.92
CA LYS A 231 -25.87 -28.73 8.55
C LYS A 231 -26.00 -28.68 7.03
#